data_AF-A0A9E3LEJ7-F1
#
_entry.id   AF-A0A9E3LEJ7-F1
#
_cell.length_a   1.000
_cell.length_b   1.000
_cell.length_c   1.000
_cell.angle_alpha   90.00
_cell.angle_beta   90.00
_cell.angle_gamma   90.00
#
_symmetry.space_group_name_H-M   'P 1'
#
loop_
_entity.id
_entity.type
_entity.pdbx_description
1 polymer ?
#
loop_
_entity_poly.entity_id
_entity_poly.type
_entity_poly.pdbx_seq_one_letter_code
_entity_poly.pdbx_strand_id
1 'polypeptide(L)'
;ETGRLTEAEPWLRRAGARAQANGWELASARTQLERAAACWSAGDRWATEQLVSEAYPVIARHARAHDVSRCWLFLGLTRLAAGGLESADQCWEHAERHWRELEKPLHIHRILLQRSWISIFRGRFGEAVELIAQAREWLDSSPRSSWLQYAQLDNHLGTVWRADALSDLGFDGAGNPAETWRETEARQIKSLGVTRAEVGSPQYRRAMPKLEQAAELKVPAALAVDSVRYSIADADARSRWASNVSAPILASAFAVAWEWDNTELVSELVEYHGARGTFSAEPARRDFGEWATTATTPVIIEPEVALAAMGPTLRTGGALTRLGPLPPLQMQPDAPPIMSHYRALALQRYGRDVTAAEPAWSTWP
;
A
#
# COMPACT_ATOMS: atom_id res chain seq x y z
N GLU A 1 -11.30 8.16 8.03
CA GLU A 1 -10.96 6.73 8.11
C GLU A 1 -11.74 5.82 7.15
N THR A 2 -12.82 6.28 6.50
CA THR A 2 -13.60 5.49 5.52
C THR A 2 -13.26 5.80 4.06
N GLY A 3 -12.21 6.62 3.81
CA GLY A 3 -11.87 7.12 2.48
C GLY A 3 -12.85 8.16 1.89
N ARG A 4 -13.95 8.49 2.58
CA ARG A 4 -14.95 9.51 2.16
C ARG A 4 -14.48 10.94 2.46
N LEU A 5 -13.28 11.28 2.00
CA LEU A 5 -12.63 12.56 2.34
C LEU A 5 -13.35 13.77 1.76
N THR A 6 -13.83 13.66 0.52
CA THR A 6 -14.61 14.72 -0.16
C THR A 6 -15.92 15.01 0.57
N GLU A 7 -16.55 13.98 1.13
CA GLU A 7 -17.79 14.13 1.89
C GLU A 7 -17.53 14.63 3.31
N ALA A 8 -16.41 14.23 3.93
CA ALA A 8 -16.02 14.68 5.26
C ALA A 8 -15.55 16.14 5.28
N GLU A 9 -14.92 16.62 4.22
CA GLU A 9 -14.27 17.94 4.18
C GLU A 9 -15.21 19.12 4.53
N PRO A 10 -16.44 19.23 3.99
CA PRO A 10 -17.38 20.28 4.39
C PRO A 10 -17.73 20.24 5.88
N TRP A 11 -17.89 19.04 6.44
CA TRP A 11 -18.19 18.86 7.86
C TRP A 11 -17.00 19.18 8.75
N LEU A 12 -15.79 18.81 8.36
CA LEU A 12 -14.55 19.16 9.06
C LEU A 12 -14.34 20.67 9.07
N ARG A 13 -14.56 21.36 7.95
CA ARG A 13 -14.50 22.83 7.88
C ARG A 13 -15.53 23.48 8.79
N ARG A 14 -16.78 23.01 8.76
CA ARG A 14 -17.85 23.54 9.62
C ARG A 14 -17.56 23.30 11.09
N ALA A 15 -17.07 22.12 11.46
CA ALA A 15 -16.67 21.79 12.82
C ALA A 15 -15.50 22.66 13.29
N GLY A 16 -14.49 22.87 12.44
CA GLY A 16 -13.36 23.75 12.71
C GLY A 16 -13.79 25.20 12.91
N ALA A 17 -14.60 25.75 12.01
CA ALA A 17 -15.13 27.11 12.12
C ALA A 17 -15.95 27.31 13.40
N ARG A 18 -16.78 26.31 13.77
CA ARG A 18 -17.52 26.34 15.03
C ARG A 18 -16.59 26.30 16.24
N ALA A 19 -15.58 25.43 16.23
CA ALA A 19 -14.60 25.33 17.32
C ALA A 19 -13.84 26.65 17.50
N GLN A 20 -13.40 27.27 16.40
CA GLN A 20 -12.74 28.58 16.41
C GLN A 20 -13.65 29.68 16.97
N ALA A 21 -14.90 29.76 16.50
CA ALA A 21 -15.87 30.75 16.98
C ALA A 21 -16.18 30.63 18.49
N ASN A 22 -16.03 29.43 19.06
CA ASN A 22 -16.25 29.17 20.48
C ASN A 22 -14.94 29.14 21.31
N GLY A 23 -13.79 29.43 20.71
CA GLY A 23 -12.49 29.39 21.40
C GLY A 23 -12.04 27.98 21.83
N TRP A 24 -12.58 26.92 21.22
CA TRP A 24 -12.22 25.53 21.53
C TRP A 24 -10.94 25.11 20.82
N GLU A 25 -9.79 25.54 21.35
CA GLU A 25 -8.48 25.35 20.73
C GLU A 25 -8.19 23.89 20.33
N LEU A 26 -8.37 22.94 21.26
CA LEU A 26 -8.11 21.52 20.97
C LEU A 26 -9.02 20.96 19.87
N ALA A 27 -10.30 21.36 19.86
CA ALA A 27 -11.23 20.92 18.82
C ALA A 27 -10.84 21.49 17.45
N SER A 28 -10.42 22.76 17.39
CA SER A 28 -9.87 23.37 16.17
C SER A 28 -8.63 22.61 15.69
N ALA A 29 -7.67 22.34 16.58
CA ALA A 29 -6.45 21.63 16.22
C ALA A 29 -6.70 20.20 15.73
N ARG A 30 -7.65 19.47 16.33
CA ARG A 30 -8.05 18.15 15.83
C ARG A 30 -8.69 18.23 14.45
N THR A 31 -9.51 19.25 14.17
CA THR A 31 -10.07 19.43 12.82
C THR A 31 -8.98 19.75 11.79
N GLN A 32 -7.95 20.54 12.16
CA GLN A 32 -6.77 20.76 11.31
C GLN A 32 -6.03 19.45 11.02
N LEU A 33 -5.80 18.61 12.04
CA LEU A 33 -5.14 17.32 11.87
C LEU A 33 -5.91 16.36 10.96
N GLU A 34 -7.24 16.28 11.08
CA GLU A 34 -8.05 15.45 10.15
C GLU A 34 -8.03 15.99 8.72
N ARG A 35 -8.05 17.32 8.55
CA ARG A 35 -7.91 17.95 7.23
C ARG A 35 -6.53 17.71 6.64
N ALA A 36 -5.47 17.71 7.45
CA ALA A 36 -4.13 17.38 6.99
C ALA A 36 -4.05 15.94 6.46
N ALA A 37 -4.70 14.98 7.12
CA ALA A 37 -4.81 13.61 6.62
C ALA A 37 -5.54 13.54 5.26
N ALA A 38 -6.57 14.37 5.08
CA ALA A 38 -7.28 14.49 3.82
C ALA A 38 -6.40 15.11 2.70
N CYS A 39 -5.69 16.20 3.00
CA CYS A 39 -4.74 16.85 2.10
C CYS A 39 -3.63 15.87 1.66
N TRP A 40 -3.07 15.09 2.60
CA TRP A 40 -2.05 14.08 2.29
C TRP A 40 -2.57 13.08 1.27
N SER A 41 -3.76 12.52 1.53
CA SER A 41 -4.40 11.56 0.64
C SER A 41 -4.72 12.14 -0.75
N ALA A 42 -4.91 13.46 -0.84
CA ALA A 42 -5.20 14.17 -2.07
C ALA A 42 -3.95 14.59 -2.86
N GLY A 43 -2.73 14.45 -2.33
CA GLY A 43 -1.52 14.97 -2.99
C GLY A 43 -1.00 16.30 -2.47
N ASP A 44 -1.74 16.97 -1.59
CA ASP A 44 -1.44 18.34 -1.17
C ASP A 44 -0.45 18.35 0.01
N ARG A 45 0.83 18.26 -0.33
CA ARG A 45 1.94 18.23 0.63
C ARG A 45 2.04 19.53 1.44
N TRP A 46 1.83 20.66 0.76
CA TRP A 46 1.95 21.98 1.38
C TRP A 46 0.85 22.20 2.42
N ALA A 47 -0.42 21.94 2.07
CA ALA A 47 -1.51 22.07 3.03
C ALA A 47 -1.39 21.05 4.17
N THR A 48 -0.90 19.85 3.90
CA THR A 48 -0.61 18.85 4.94
C THR A 48 0.39 19.39 5.96
N GLU A 49 1.54 19.90 5.50
CA GLU A 49 2.59 20.44 6.37
C GLU A 49 2.09 21.65 7.16
N GLN A 50 1.39 22.58 6.51
CA GLN A 50 0.85 23.76 7.17
C GLN A 50 -0.12 23.36 8.29
N LEU A 51 -1.14 22.55 7.97
CA LEU A 51 -2.18 22.17 8.93
C LEU A 51 -1.62 21.38 10.12
N VAL A 52 -0.65 20.49 9.88
CA VAL A 52 -0.02 19.73 10.97
C VAL A 52 0.86 20.63 11.84
N SER A 53 1.61 21.55 11.24
CA SER A 53 2.47 22.49 11.97
C SER A 53 1.66 23.44 12.85
N GLU A 54 0.48 23.87 12.40
CA GLU A 54 -0.45 24.68 13.20
C GLU A 54 -1.13 23.86 14.32
N ALA A 55 -1.51 22.61 14.05
CA ALA A 55 -2.21 21.76 15.00
C ALA A 55 -1.30 21.23 16.14
N TYR A 56 -0.06 20.89 15.82
CA TYR A 56 0.89 20.25 16.73
C TYR A 56 1.05 20.98 18.09
N PRO A 57 1.38 22.29 18.16
CA PRO A 57 1.62 22.95 19.44
C PRO A 57 0.38 22.93 20.35
N VAL A 58 -0.82 23.07 19.79
CA VAL A 58 -2.06 23.01 20.56
C VAL A 58 -2.31 21.60 21.09
N ILE A 59 -2.15 20.58 20.24
CA ILE A 59 -2.33 19.16 20.61
C ILE A 59 -1.30 18.73 21.67
N ALA A 60 -0.05 19.15 21.53
CA ALA A 60 1.03 18.86 22.47
C ALA A 60 0.76 19.46 23.86
N ARG A 61 0.29 20.72 23.94
CA ARG A 61 -0.11 21.37 25.20
C ARG A 61 -1.20 20.60 25.95
N HIS A 62 -2.09 19.92 25.23
CA HIS A 62 -3.19 19.14 25.80
C HIS A 62 -2.81 17.68 26.09
N ALA A 63 -1.52 17.31 26.00
CA ALA A 63 -0.97 15.99 26.33
C ALA A 63 -1.68 14.80 25.63
N ARG A 64 -2.18 14.99 24.40
CA ARG A 64 -2.87 13.96 23.63
C ARG A 64 -1.88 13.08 22.87
N ALA A 65 -1.18 12.17 23.56
CA ALA A 65 -0.09 11.37 23.00
C ALA A 65 -0.42 10.70 21.65
N HIS A 66 -1.65 10.19 21.48
CA HIS A 66 -2.08 9.60 20.20
C HIS A 66 -2.13 10.62 19.06
N ASP A 67 -2.73 11.79 19.29
CA ASP A 67 -2.87 12.85 18.30
C ASP A 67 -1.49 13.50 18.02
N VAL A 68 -0.63 13.63 19.05
CA VAL A 68 0.78 14.03 18.90
C VAL A 68 1.52 13.08 17.96
N SER A 69 1.35 11.77 18.15
CA SER A 69 1.98 10.75 17.29
C SER A 69 1.51 10.85 15.84
N ARG A 70 0.23 11.18 15.62
CA ARG A 70 -0.31 11.42 14.27
C ARG A 70 0.29 12.68 13.63
N CYS A 71 0.52 13.74 14.39
CA CYS A 71 1.26 14.91 13.89
C CYS A 71 2.66 14.50 13.43
N TRP A 72 3.41 13.76 14.26
CA TRP A 72 4.74 13.26 13.92
C TRP A 72 4.74 12.35 12.68
N LEU A 73 3.74 11.49 12.53
CA LEU A 73 3.57 10.68 11.32
C LEU A 73 3.50 11.56 10.06
N PHE A 74 2.58 12.54 10.04
CA PHE A 74 2.38 13.39 8.87
C PHE A 74 3.57 14.32 8.60
N LEU A 75 4.24 14.83 9.64
CA LEU A 75 5.49 15.56 9.48
C LEU A 75 6.57 14.67 8.84
N GLY A 76 6.73 13.43 9.29
CA GLY A 76 7.70 12.52 8.68
C GLY A 76 7.36 12.20 7.21
N LEU A 77 6.07 12.09 6.88
CA LEU A 77 5.61 11.91 5.50
C LEU A 77 5.91 13.11 4.61
N THR A 78 5.69 14.34 5.08
CA THR A 78 6.03 15.55 4.30
C THR A 78 7.54 15.73 4.17
N ARG A 79 8.32 15.39 5.21
CA ARG A 79 9.79 15.40 5.17
C ARG A 79 10.34 14.39 4.17
N LEU A 80 9.83 13.16 4.18
CA LEU A 80 10.22 12.15 3.19
C LEU A 80 9.86 12.62 1.77
N ALA A 81 8.67 13.19 1.57
CA ALA A 81 8.23 13.72 0.29
C ALA A 81 9.09 14.88 -0.22
N ALA A 82 9.78 15.59 0.68
CA ALA A 82 10.76 16.63 0.37
C ALA A 82 12.20 16.08 0.21
N GLY A 83 12.39 14.76 0.29
CA GLY A 83 13.70 14.09 0.16
C GLY A 83 14.52 14.03 1.45
N GLY A 84 13.98 14.47 2.59
CA GLY A 84 14.67 14.45 3.88
C GLY A 84 14.47 13.13 4.64
N LEU A 85 15.31 12.13 4.35
CA LEU A 85 15.25 10.79 4.94
C LEU A 85 15.55 10.81 6.44
N GLU A 86 16.60 11.52 6.86
CA GLU A 86 16.99 11.57 8.27
C GLU A 86 15.90 12.25 9.11
N SER A 87 15.40 13.38 8.61
CA SER A 87 14.33 14.13 9.29
C SER A 87 13.01 13.36 9.33
N ALA A 88 12.72 12.53 8.31
CA ALA A 88 11.55 11.66 8.30
C ALA A 88 11.67 10.55 9.36
N ASP A 89 12.82 9.87 9.43
CA ASP A 89 13.05 8.82 10.43
C ASP A 89 12.97 9.37 11.87
N GLN A 90 13.56 10.54 12.13
CA GLN A 90 13.43 11.21 13.42
C GLN A 90 11.96 11.46 13.78
N CYS A 91 11.14 11.95 12.85
CA CYS A 91 9.71 12.14 13.10
C CYS A 91 9.00 10.82 13.44
N TRP A 92 9.30 9.75 12.70
CA TRP A 92 8.65 8.46 12.91
C TRP A 92 9.11 7.73 14.17
N GLU A 93 10.35 7.94 14.61
CA GLU A 93 10.82 7.45 15.91
C GLU A 93 10.00 8.06 17.06
N HIS A 94 9.69 9.35 16.99
CA HIS A 94 8.82 10.02 17.98
C HIS A 94 7.40 9.46 17.97
N ALA A 95 6.84 9.19 16.78
CA ALA A 95 5.52 8.58 16.65
C ALA A 95 5.48 7.14 17.20
N GLU A 96 6.50 6.34 16.87
CA GLU A 96 6.61 4.96 17.34
C GLU A 96 6.70 4.88 18.86
N ARG A 97 7.58 5.68 19.47
CA ARG A 97 7.77 5.70 20.93
C ARG A 97 6.45 5.89 21.67
N HIS A 98 5.69 6.92 21.32
CA HIS A 98 4.39 7.19 21.91
C HIS A 98 3.36 6.08 21.64
N TRP A 99 3.32 5.49 20.44
CA TRP A 99 2.36 4.41 20.18
C TRP A 99 2.70 3.11 20.89
N ARG A 100 3.98 2.83 21.16
CA ARG A 100 4.41 1.74 22.04
C ARG A 100 3.98 2.00 23.48
N GLU A 101 4.20 3.20 24.01
CA GLU A 101 3.74 3.59 25.35
C GLU A 101 2.21 3.51 25.50
N LEU A 102 1.46 3.82 24.45
CA LEU A 102 0.00 3.72 24.43
C LEU A 102 -0.54 2.31 24.13
N GLU A 103 0.34 1.33 23.89
CA GLU A 103 -0.01 -0.04 23.52
C GLU A 103 -1.05 -0.10 22.37
N LYS A 104 -0.77 0.64 21.29
CA LYS A 104 -1.64 0.70 20.11
C LYS A 104 -1.12 -0.22 18.99
N PRO A 105 -1.40 -1.53 19.02
CA PRO A 105 -0.74 -2.53 18.16
C PRO A 105 -0.86 -2.20 16.66
N LEU A 106 -2.05 -1.82 16.18
CA LEU A 106 -2.25 -1.49 14.76
C LEU A 106 -1.50 -0.23 14.32
N HIS A 107 -1.23 0.72 15.23
CA HIS A 107 -0.43 1.90 14.89
C HIS A 107 1.05 1.58 14.90
N ILE A 108 1.50 0.72 15.83
CA ILE A 108 2.88 0.21 15.88
C ILE A 108 3.19 -0.60 14.61
N HIS A 109 2.30 -1.51 14.21
CA HIS A 109 2.39 -2.22 12.94
C HIS A 109 2.59 -1.26 11.75
N ARG A 110 1.75 -0.23 11.62
CA ARG A 110 1.80 0.72 10.49
C ARG A 110 3.08 1.56 10.49
N ILE A 111 3.53 2.04 11.65
CA ILE A 111 4.74 2.87 11.71
C ILE A 111 5.99 2.04 11.43
N LEU A 112 6.03 0.77 11.82
CA LEU A 112 7.15 -0.12 11.49
C LEU A 112 7.24 -0.39 9.98
N LEU A 113 6.10 -0.61 9.31
CA LEU A 113 6.08 -0.67 7.83
C LEU A 113 6.58 0.65 7.23
N GLN A 114 6.15 1.79 7.76
CA GLN A 114 6.59 3.10 7.27
C GLN A 114 8.10 3.31 7.46
N ARG A 115 8.65 2.97 8.64
CA ARG A 115 10.08 3.09 8.94
C ARG A 115 10.95 2.14 8.13
N SER A 116 10.44 0.96 7.77
CA SER A 116 11.20 0.02 6.93
C SER A 116 11.55 0.59 5.54
N TRP A 117 10.81 1.59 5.04
CA TRP A 117 11.21 2.32 3.83
C TRP A 117 12.54 3.04 3.98
N ILE A 118 12.84 3.58 5.16
CA ILE A 118 14.14 4.20 5.44
C ILE A 118 15.25 3.16 5.28
N SER A 119 15.07 1.96 5.84
CA SER A 119 16.02 0.85 5.69
C SER A 119 16.17 0.43 4.22
N ILE A 120 15.07 0.34 3.46
CA ILE A 120 15.10 0.06 2.01
C ILE A 120 15.91 1.12 1.26
N PHE A 121 15.62 2.41 1.49
CA PHE A 121 16.29 3.53 0.84
C PHE A 121 17.80 3.59 1.13
N ARG A 122 18.19 3.11 2.31
CA ARG A 122 19.59 2.98 2.74
C ARG A 122 20.24 1.66 2.34
N GLY A 123 19.55 0.78 1.63
CA GLY A 123 20.10 -0.51 1.18
C GLY A 123 20.30 -1.50 2.32
N ARG A 124 19.61 -1.29 3.44
CA ARG A 124 19.64 -2.13 4.65
C ARG A 124 18.47 -3.08 4.63
N PHE A 125 18.44 -3.98 3.65
CA PHE A 125 17.29 -4.86 3.41
C PHE A 125 17.04 -5.82 4.58
N GLY A 126 18.09 -6.30 5.26
CA GLY A 126 17.95 -7.10 6.48
C GLY A 126 17.20 -6.38 7.59
N GLU A 127 17.58 -5.13 7.89
CA GLU A 127 16.87 -4.29 8.87
C GLU A 127 15.41 -4.06 8.46
N ALA A 128 15.15 -3.88 7.16
CA ALA A 128 13.78 -3.74 6.65
C ALA A 128 12.94 -5.01 6.88
N VAL A 129 13.51 -6.20 6.65
CA VAL A 129 12.84 -7.49 6.94
C VAL A 129 12.53 -7.61 8.44
N GLU A 130 13.47 -7.26 9.31
CA GLU A 130 13.28 -7.31 10.77
C GLU A 130 12.17 -6.37 11.24
N LEU A 131 12.10 -5.14 10.70
CA LEU A 131 11.02 -4.20 11.00
C LEU A 131 9.66 -4.74 10.55
N ILE A 132 9.59 -5.39 9.39
CA ILE A 132 8.35 -6.01 8.89
C ILE A 132 7.96 -7.23 9.72
N ALA A 133 8.92 -8.03 10.17
CA ALA A 133 8.67 -9.14 11.09
C ALA A 133 8.09 -8.64 12.43
N GLN A 134 8.66 -7.59 13.01
CA GLN A 134 8.07 -6.94 14.19
C GLN A 134 6.66 -6.38 13.90
N ALA A 135 6.47 -5.77 12.72
CA ALA A 135 5.15 -5.28 12.32
C ALA A 135 4.12 -6.42 12.22
N ARG A 136 4.55 -7.62 11.83
CA ARG A 136 3.72 -8.83 11.80
C ARG A 136 3.30 -9.27 13.20
N GLU A 137 4.22 -9.31 14.16
CA GLU A 137 3.91 -9.67 15.55
C GLU A 137 2.86 -8.72 16.18
N TRP A 138 2.97 -7.42 15.92
CA TRP A 138 1.98 -6.43 16.36
C TRP A 138 0.63 -6.58 15.65
N LEU A 139 0.63 -7.07 14.41
CA LEU A 139 -0.61 -7.39 13.70
C LEU A 139 -1.26 -8.65 14.27
N ASP A 140 -0.49 -9.72 14.47
CA ASP A 140 -0.94 -11.01 15.00
C ASP A 140 -1.52 -10.87 16.43
N SER A 141 -0.94 -10.00 17.26
CA SER A 141 -1.42 -9.72 18.62
C SER A 141 -2.72 -8.87 18.67
N SER A 142 -3.13 -8.27 17.56
CA SER A 142 -4.31 -7.41 17.52
C SER A 142 -5.58 -8.21 17.21
N PRO A 143 -6.63 -8.14 18.05
CA PRO A 143 -7.93 -8.77 17.74
C PRO A 143 -8.66 -8.08 16.58
N ARG A 144 -8.16 -6.93 16.13
CA ARG A 144 -8.70 -6.15 14.99
C ARG A 144 -7.87 -6.35 13.71
N SER A 145 -7.03 -7.38 13.66
CA SER A 145 -6.32 -7.74 12.44
C SER A 145 -7.30 -8.22 11.36
N SER A 146 -6.94 -8.00 10.11
CA SER A 146 -7.74 -8.39 8.94
C SER A 146 -6.84 -8.99 7.88
N TRP A 147 -7.39 -9.90 7.08
CA TRP A 147 -6.68 -10.51 5.95
C TRP A 147 -6.07 -9.46 5.00
N LEU A 148 -6.72 -8.29 4.85
CA LEU A 148 -6.23 -7.20 4.02
C LEU A 148 -4.89 -6.65 4.55
N GLN A 149 -4.76 -6.51 5.87
CA GLN A 149 -3.52 -6.03 6.49
C GLN A 149 -2.38 -7.05 6.29
N TYR A 150 -2.68 -8.35 6.32
CA TYR A 150 -1.69 -9.38 5.97
C TYR A 150 -1.30 -9.31 4.50
N ALA A 151 -2.25 -9.14 3.57
CA ALA A 151 -1.94 -8.97 2.15
C ALA A 151 -1.10 -7.72 1.87
N GLN A 152 -1.38 -6.61 2.55
CA GLN A 152 -0.58 -5.38 2.47
C GLN A 152 0.82 -5.56 3.05
N LEU A 153 0.96 -6.29 4.17
CA LEU A 153 2.25 -6.63 4.77
C LEU A 153 3.08 -7.50 3.83
N ASP A 154 2.50 -8.56 3.26
CA ASP A 154 3.18 -9.45 2.31
C ASP A 154 3.59 -8.68 1.04
N ASN A 155 2.70 -7.84 0.48
CA ASN A 155 3.06 -6.97 -0.64
C ASN A 155 4.26 -6.07 -0.30
N HIS A 156 4.29 -5.52 0.91
CA HIS A 156 5.38 -4.65 1.38
C HIS A 156 6.68 -5.42 1.63
N LEU A 157 6.61 -6.64 2.16
CA LEU A 157 7.76 -7.55 2.25
C LEU A 157 8.31 -7.88 0.85
N GLY A 158 7.43 -8.09 -0.13
CA GLY A 158 7.81 -8.24 -1.52
C GLY A 158 8.53 -7.00 -2.08
N THR A 159 8.23 -5.79 -1.58
CA THR A 159 8.97 -4.57 -1.95
C THR A 159 10.42 -4.64 -1.47
N VAL A 160 10.68 -5.17 -0.28
CA VAL A 160 12.06 -5.34 0.23
C VAL A 160 12.83 -6.28 -0.68
N TRP A 161 12.26 -7.44 -1.01
CA TRP A 161 12.88 -8.42 -1.92
C TRP A 161 13.13 -7.84 -3.31
N ARG A 162 12.16 -7.11 -3.86
CA ARG A 162 12.31 -6.40 -5.14
C ARG A 162 13.42 -5.36 -5.08
N ALA A 163 13.50 -4.54 -4.03
CA ALA A 163 14.52 -3.51 -3.88
C ALA A 163 15.93 -4.12 -3.73
N ASP A 164 16.06 -5.22 -3.00
CA ASP A 164 17.30 -5.99 -2.88
C ASP A 164 17.74 -6.56 -4.24
N ALA A 165 16.80 -7.12 -5.01
CA ALA A 165 17.08 -7.59 -6.35
C ALA A 165 17.51 -6.47 -7.31
N LEU A 166 16.83 -5.32 -7.26
CA LEU A 166 17.18 -4.15 -8.05
C LEU A 166 18.58 -3.63 -7.68
N SER A 167 18.98 -3.73 -6.41
CA SER A 167 20.35 -3.43 -5.97
C SER A 167 21.37 -4.36 -6.64
N ASP A 168 21.11 -5.67 -6.69
CA ASP A 168 21.96 -6.62 -7.42
C ASP A 168 22.02 -6.29 -8.92
N LEU A 169 20.91 -5.85 -9.52
CA LEU A 169 20.84 -5.43 -10.94
C LEU A 169 21.54 -4.07 -11.21
N GLY A 170 22.13 -3.45 -10.19
CA GLY A 170 22.82 -2.17 -10.32
C GLY A 170 21.87 -1.00 -10.56
N PHE A 171 20.66 -1.04 -10.01
CA PHE A 171 19.72 0.08 -10.01
C PHE A 171 20.37 1.31 -9.40
N ASP A 172 20.41 2.42 -10.15
CA ASP A 172 21.14 3.63 -9.75
C ASP A 172 20.53 4.37 -8.55
N GLY A 173 19.26 4.09 -8.23
CA GLY A 173 18.59 4.55 -7.02
C GLY A 173 18.74 3.61 -5.82
N ALA A 174 19.38 2.45 -5.98
CA ALA A 174 19.51 1.47 -4.89
C ALA A 174 20.36 2.03 -3.75
N GLY A 175 19.92 1.77 -2.53
CA GLY A 175 20.62 2.17 -1.32
C GLY A 175 21.98 1.50 -1.14
N ASN A 176 22.91 2.19 -0.46
CA ASN A 176 24.16 1.59 0.01
C ASN A 176 24.25 1.72 1.54
N PRO A 177 24.37 0.61 2.29
CA PRO A 177 24.36 0.64 3.75
C PRO A 177 25.52 1.43 4.37
N ALA A 178 26.62 1.61 3.63
CA ALA A 178 27.79 2.38 4.05
C ALA A 178 27.64 3.90 3.86
N GLU A 179 26.62 4.35 3.13
CA GLU A 179 26.40 5.78 2.88
C GLU A 179 25.85 6.51 4.11
N THR A 180 26.28 7.76 4.24
CA THR A 180 25.66 8.74 5.13
C THR A 180 24.24 9.09 4.65
N TRP A 181 23.45 9.69 5.53
CA TRP A 181 22.12 10.19 5.18
C TRP A 181 22.16 11.13 3.98
N ARG A 182 23.06 12.12 4.00
CA ARG A 182 23.20 13.12 2.94
C ARG A 182 23.57 12.51 1.58
N GLU A 183 24.43 11.49 1.57
CA GLU A 183 24.78 10.77 0.33
C GLU A 183 23.58 10.00 -0.21
N THR A 184 22.83 9.32 0.67
CA THR A 184 21.61 8.58 0.30
C THR A 184 20.56 9.52 -0.30
N GLU A 185 20.29 10.65 0.36
CA GLU A 185 19.34 11.66 -0.10
C GLU A 185 19.76 12.26 -1.46
N ALA A 186 21.05 12.61 -1.60
CA ALA A 186 21.58 13.15 -2.85
C ALA A 186 21.50 12.13 -4.01
N ARG A 187 21.70 10.84 -3.73
CA ARG A 187 21.57 9.76 -4.72
C ARG A 187 20.12 9.59 -5.17
N GLN A 188 19.15 9.61 -4.26
CA GLN A 188 17.74 9.52 -4.63
C GLN A 188 17.30 10.62 -5.59
N ILE A 189 17.78 11.85 -5.38
CA ILE A 189 17.47 12.99 -6.25
C ILE A 189 18.08 12.81 -7.65
N LYS A 190 19.24 12.14 -7.74
CA LYS A 190 19.99 11.97 -8.99
C LYS A 190 19.65 10.69 -9.76
N SER A 191 18.95 9.75 -9.14
CA SER A 191 18.61 8.47 -9.77
C SER A 191 17.75 8.72 -11.01
N LEU A 192 18.14 8.08 -12.11
CA LEU A 192 17.45 8.09 -13.39
C LEU A 192 16.49 6.90 -13.52
N GLY A 193 16.49 5.98 -12.55
CA GLY A 193 15.64 4.81 -12.54
C GLY A 193 16.15 3.68 -13.45
N VAL A 194 17.47 3.57 -13.63
CA VAL A 194 18.08 2.63 -14.59
C VAL A 194 18.83 1.49 -13.89
N THR A 195 18.72 0.28 -14.43
CA THR A 195 19.52 -0.89 -14.06
C THR A 195 20.70 -1.05 -15.03
N ARG A 196 21.77 -1.72 -14.58
CA ARG A 196 23.02 -1.84 -15.35
C ARG A 196 23.43 -3.28 -15.64
N ALA A 197 22.86 -4.26 -14.95
CA ALA A 197 23.21 -5.66 -15.15
C ALA A 197 22.70 -6.19 -16.49
N GLU A 198 23.57 -6.88 -17.22
CA GLU A 198 23.21 -7.61 -18.44
C GLU A 198 22.50 -8.93 -18.10
N VAL A 199 21.59 -9.36 -18.98
CA VAL A 199 20.88 -10.64 -18.85
C VAL A 199 21.90 -11.79 -18.81
N GLY A 200 21.73 -12.71 -17.85
CA GLY A 200 22.63 -13.86 -17.65
C GLY A 200 23.92 -13.57 -16.89
N SER A 201 24.23 -12.30 -16.60
CA SER A 201 25.35 -11.91 -15.72
C SER A 201 25.23 -12.54 -14.32
N PRO A 202 26.33 -12.67 -13.55
CA PRO A 202 26.26 -13.15 -12.17
C PRO A 202 25.31 -12.31 -11.30
N GLN A 203 25.26 -10.99 -11.52
CA GLN A 203 24.35 -10.05 -10.87
C GLN A 203 22.89 -10.38 -11.18
N TYR A 204 22.59 -10.54 -12.47
CA TYR A 204 21.26 -10.94 -12.94
C TYR A 204 20.81 -12.25 -12.30
N ARG A 205 21.67 -13.28 -12.31
CA ARG A 205 21.36 -14.59 -11.72
C ARG A 205 21.14 -14.56 -10.20
N ARG A 206 21.73 -13.59 -9.48
CA ARG A 206 21.46 -13.37 -8.04
C ARG A 206 20.14 -12.66 -7.78
N ALA A 207 19.76 -11.74 -8.67
CA ALA A 207 18.52 -10.99 -8.57
C ALA A 207 17.28 -11.85 -8.85
N MET A 208 17.34 -12.78 -9.80
CA MET A 208 16.15 -13.54 -10.23
C MET A 208 15.43 -14.29 -9.10
N PRO A 209 16.10 -15.05 -8.21
CA PRO A 209 15.41 -15.72 -7.09
C PRO A 209 14.77 -14.74 -6.09
N LYS A 210 15.34 -13.53 -5.93
CA LYS A 210 14.76 -12.48 -5.08
C LYS A 210 13.50 -11.89 -5.71
N LEU A 211 13.48 -11.73 -7.04
CA LEU A 211 12.30 -11.26 -7.77
C LEU A 211 11.19 -12.32 -7.80
N GLU A 212 11.54 -13.59 -7.95
CA GLU A 212 10.62 -14.71 -7.77
C GLU A 212 9.99 -14.68 -6.38
N GLN A 213 10.80 -14.56 -5.32
CA GLN A 213 10.31 -14.43 -3.95
C GLN A 213 9.42 -13.19 -3.75
N ALA A 214 9.72 -12.08 -4.42
CA ALA A 214 8.87 -10.90 -4.41
C ALA A 214 7.53 -11.16 -5.13
N ALA A 215 7.52 -11.90 -6.25
CA ALA A 215 6.30 -12.29 -6.96
C ALA A 215 5.41 -13.24 -6.13
N GLU A 216 6.02 -14.20 -5.43
CA GLU A 216 5.37 -15.11 -4.48
C GLU A 216 4.63 -14.39 -3.35
N LEU A 217 4.96 -13.13 -3.07
CA LEU A 217 4.31 -12.28 -2.07
C LEU A 217 3.32 -11.30 -2.72
N LYS A 218 3.75 -10.58 -3.75
CA LYS A 218 2.99 -9.47 -4.37
C LYS A 218 1.81 -9.96 -5.20
N VAL A 219 1.98 -10.99 -6.03
CA VAL A 219 0.92 -11.48 -6.92
C VAL A 219 -0.29 -12.02 -6.14
N PRO A 220 -0.15 -12.95 -5.17
CA PRO A 220 -1.32 -13.43 -4.42
C PRO A 220 -1.99 -12.32 -3.62
N ALA A 221 -1.23 -11.36 -3.08
CA ALA A 221 -1.77 -10.19 -2.40
C ALA A 221 -2.61 -9.32 -3.36
N ALA A 222 -2.08 -9.03 -4.56
CA ALA A 222 -2.79 -8.26 -5.58
C ALA A 222 -4.11 -8.92 -5.99
N LEU A 223 -4.10 -10.24 -6.21
CA LEU A 223 -5.29 -11.01 -6.59
C LEU A 223 -6.34 -11.01 -5.48
N ALA A 224 -5.93 -11.28 -4.23
CA ALA A 224 -6.84 -11.27 -3.09
C ALA A 224 -7.48 -9.88 -2.88
N VAL A 225 -6.69 -8.81 -2.98
CA VAL A 225 -7.19 -7.43 -2.80
C VAL A 225 -8.09 -7.02 -3.96
N ASP A 226 -7.73 -7.32 -5.20
CA ASP A 226 -8.57 -6.96 -6.36
C ASP A 226 -9.90 -7.70 -6.36
N SER A 227 -9.96 -8.95 -5.86
CA SER A 227 -11.19 -9.75 -5.78
C SER A 227 -12.33 -9.10 -4.99
N VAL A 228 -12.02 -8.21 -4.04
CA VAL A 228 -13.03 -7.50 -3.22
C VAL A 228 -13.97 -6.66 -4.06
N ARG A 229 -13.55 -6.22 -5.26
CA ARG A 229 -14.41 -5.42 -6.15
C ARG A 229 -15.72 -6.13 -6.52
N TYR A 230 -15.72 -7.46 -6.54
CA TYR A 230 -16.90 -8.27 -6.87
C TYR A 230 -17.94 -8.28 -5.75
N SER A 231 -17.54 -7.95 -4.52
CA SER A 231 -18.41 -7.88 -3.37
C SER A 231 -18.90 -6.46 -3.03
N ILE A 232 -18.35 -5.44 -3.70
CA ILE A 232 -18.78 -4.05 -3.52
C ILE A 232 -19.93 -3.77 -4.49
N ALA A 233 -21.13 -3.49 -3.97
CA ALA A 233 -22.31 -3.17 -4.78
C ALA A 233 -22.25 -1.75 -5.38
N ASP A 234 -21.87 -0.76 -4.56
CA ASP A 234 -21.80 0.64 -4.94
C ASP A 234 -20.68 0.91 -5.96
N ALA A 235 -21.01 1.52 -7.10
CA ALA A 235 -20.07 1.75 -8.18
C ALA A 235 -18.96 2.73 -7.78
N ASP A 236 -19.30 3.78 -7.02
CA ASP A 236 -18.34 4.78 -6.57
C ASP A 236 -17.38 4.21 -5.52
N ALA A 237 -17.87 3.40 -4.57
CA ALA A 237 -17.05 2.69 -3.61
C ALA A 237 -16.12 1.69 -4.32
N ARG A 238 -16.61 0.99 -5.35
CA ARG A 238 -15.80 0.06 -6.15
C ARG A 238 -14.71 0.81 -6.91
N SER A 239 -15.03 1.97 -7.49
CA SER A 239 -14.06 2.85 -8.15
C SER A 239 -12.99 3.34 -7.17
N ARG A 240 -13.40 3.84 -5.99
CA ARG A 240 -12.46 4.25 -4.93
C ARG A 240 -11.58 3.10 -4.44
N TRP A 241 -12.13 1.90 -4.29
CA TRP A 241 -11.36 0.70 -3.94
C TRP A 241 -10.30 0.40 -4.98
N ALA A 242 -10.69 0.41 -6.26
CA ALA A 242 -9.77 0.16 -7.37
C ALA A 242 -8.64 1.19 -7.39
N SER A 243 -8.95 2.50 -7.38
CA SER A 243 -7.93 3.54 -7.51
C SER A 243 -7.00 3.68 -6.30
N ASN A 244 -7.50 3.42 -5.08
CA ASN A 244 -6.75 3.69 -3.85
C ASN A 244 -6.15 2.45 -3.19
N VAL A 245 -6.67 1.24 -3.49
CA VAL A 245 -6.28 0.02 -2.79
C VAL A 245 -5.80 -1.05 -3.75
N SER A 246 -6.62 -1.51 -4.71
CA SER A 246 -6.23 -2.66 -5.54
C SER A 246 -5.26 -2.31 -6.66
N ALA A 247 -5.43 -1.18 -7.35
CA ALA A 247 -4.58 -0.82 -8.48
C ALA A 247 -3.09 -0.62 -8.10
N PRO A 248 -2.74 0.05 -6.98
CA PRO A 248 -1.34 0.16 -6.57
C PRO A 248 -0.67 -1.20 -6.29
N ILE A 249 -1.39 -2.14 -5.65
CA ILE A 249 -0.87 -3.48 -5.35
C ILE A 249 -0.79 -4.33 -6.63
N LEU A 250 -1.75 -4.17 -7.56
CA LEU A 250 -1.66 -4.83 -8.86
C LEU A 250 -0.49 -4.27 -9.69
N ALA A 251 -0.24 -2.96 -9.64
CA ALA A 251 0.91 -2.35 -10.32
C ALA A 251 2.25 -2.87 -9.77
N SER A 252 2.37 -3.11 -8.47
CA SER A 252 3.58 -3.71 -7.89
C SER A 252 3.78 -5.17 -8.34
N ALA A 253 2.69 -5.93 -8.51
CA ALA A 253 2.73 -7.28 -9.08
C ALA A 253 3.18 -7.28 -10.56
N PHE A 254 2.72 -6.32 -11.37
CA PHE A 254 3.22 -6.13 -12.74
C PHE A 254 4.71 -5.76 -12.75
N ALA A 255 5.13 -4.83 -11.89
CA ALA A 255 6.51 -4.38 -11.84
C ALA A 255 7.47 -5.54 -11.52
N VAL A 256 7.15 -6.37 -10.53
CA VAL A 256 7.99 -7.53 -10.19
C VAL A 256 7.97 -8.61 -11.27
N ALA A 257 6.81 -8.90 -11.88
CA ALA A 257 6.73 -9.89 -12.95
C ALA A 257 7.55 -9.47 -14.18
N TRP A 258 7.51 -8.17 -14.50
CA TRP A 258 8.33 -7.58 -15.56
C TRP A 258 9.83 -7.64 -15.24
N GLU A 259 10.24 -7.20 -14.05
CA GLU A 259 11.65 -7.19 -13.63
C GLU A 259 12.24 -8.60 -13.50
N TRP A 260 11.41 -9.60 -13.21
CA TRP A 260 11.77 -11.01 -13.18
C TRP A 260 11.91 -11.64 -14.58
N ASP A 261 11.66 -10.88 -15.65
CA ASP A 261 11.60 -11.37 -17.03
C ASP A 261 10.62 -12.55 -17.21
N ASN A 262 9.62 -12.68 -16.33
CA ASN A 262 8.61 -13.72 -16.42
C ASN A 262 7.49 -13.29 -17.38
N THR A 263 7.80 -13.37 -18.68
CA THR A 263 6.89 -13.01 -19.77
C THR A 263 5.54 -13.74 -19.70
N GLU A 264 5.58 -15.00 -19.32
CA GLU A 264 4.41 -15.86 -19.08
C GLU A 264 3.45 -15.26 -18.03
N LEU A 265 3.98 -14.91 -16.86
CA LEU A 265 3.22 -14.26 -15.80
C LEU A 265 2.74 -12.86 -16.20
N VAL A 266 3.58 -12.06 -16.88
CA VAL A 266 3.18 -10.75 -17.38
C VAL A 266 2.00 -10.87 -18.33
N SER A 267 2.03 -11.81 -19.27
CA SER A 267 0.93 -12.05 -20.21
C SER A 267 -0.38 -12.40 -19.50
N GLU A 268 -0.36 -13.34 -18.55
CA GLU A 268 -1.58 -13.67 -17.80
C GLU A 268 -2.06 -12.52 -16.90
N LEU A 269 -1.17 -11.70 -16.35
CA LEU A 269 -1.55 -10.49 -15.61
C LEU A 269 -2.20 -9.45 -16.52
N VAL A 270 -1.72 -9.28 -17.75
CA VAL A 270 -2.35 -8.41 -18.76
C VAL A 270 -3.77 -8.89 -19.07
N GLU A 271 -3.95 -10.18 -19.32
CA GLU A 271 -5.27 -10.76 -19.57
C GLU A 271 -6.20 -10.63 -18.36
N TYR A 272 -5.69 -10.91 -17.15
CA TYR A 272 -6.42 -10.68 -15.91
C TYR A 272 -6.87 -9.22 -15.80
N HIS A 273 -5.99 -8.27 -16.11
CA HIS A 273 -6.30 -6.86 -16.06
C HIS A 273 -7.29 -6.41 -17.14
N GLY A 274 -7.23 -7.00 -18.34
CA GLY A 274 -8.17 -6.75 -19.43
C GLY A 274 -9.56 -7.32 -19.12
N ALA A 275 -9.63 -8.60 -18.77
CA ALA A 275 -10.87 -9.34 -18.53
C ALA A 275 -11.67 -8.81 -17.34
N ARG A 276 -11.00 -8.26 -16.31
CA ARG A 276 -11.70 -7.67 -15.16
C ARG A 276 -12.44 -6.37 -15.50
N GLY A 277 -12.15 -5.74 -16.64
CA GLY A 277 -12.73 -4.46 -17.07
C GLY A 277 -12.14 -3.25 -16.34
N THR A 278 -11.76 -2.22 -17.09
CA THR A 278 -11.24 -0.95 -16.57
C THR A 278 -12.39 0.03 -16.33
N PHE A 279 -12.53 0.52 -15.10
CA PHE A 279 -13.42 1.64 -14.82
C PHE A 279 -12.66 2.92 -15.13
N SER A 280 -13.14 3.67 -16.11
CA SER A 280 -12.52 4.93 -16.54
C SER A 280 -12.72 5.98 -15.44
N ALA A 281 -11.78 6.02 -14.52
CA ALA A 281 -11.33 7.26 -13.91
C ALA A 281 -9.83 7.25 -14.17
N GLU A 282 -9.35 8.05 -15.12
CA GLU A 282 -7.92 8.34 -15.18
C GLU A 282 -7.50 8.74 -13.77
N PRO A 283 -6.69 7.91 -13.08
CA PRO A 283 -6.23 8.32 -11.78
C PRO A 283 -5.40 9.56 -12.03
N ALA A 284 -5.81 10.69 -11.44
CA ALA A 284 -4.97 11.88 -11.40
C ALA A 284 -3.57 11.39 -11.02
N ARG A 285 -2.58 11.64 -11.89
CA ARG A 285 -1.22 11.15 -11.73
C ARG A 285 -0.76 11.55 -10.34
N ARG A 286 -0.80 10.61 -9.41
CA ARG A 286 -0.32 10.83 -8.06
C ARG A 286 1.19 10.70 -8.18
N ASP A 287 1.91 11.78 -7.93
CA ASP A 287 3.37 11.81 -7.85
C ASP A 287 3.90 11.05 -6.60
N PHE A 288 3.15 10.07 -6.12
CA PHE A 288 3.43 9.28 -4.94
C PHE A 288 4.04 7.95 -5.38
N GLY A 289 5.28 7.69 -4.94
CA GLY A 289 5.89 6.37 -5.07
C GLY A 289 5.17 5.31 -4.23
N GLU A 290 5.51 4.03 -4.44
CA GLU A 290 4.97 2.86 -3.71
C GLU A 290 5.06 3.00 -2.17
N TRP A 291 5.94 3.87 -1.66
CA TRP A 291 6.07 4.17 -0.23
C TRP A 291 5.03 5.13 0.34
N ALA A 292 4.41 5.95 -0.50
CA ALA A 292 3.38 6.88 -0.08
C ALA A 292 1.99 6.21 -0.03
N THR A 293 1.83 5.00 -0.58
CA THR A 293 0.61 4.19 -0.42
C THR A 293 0.58 3.42 0.90
N THR A 294 1.74 3.16 1.53
CA THR A 294 1.83 2.60 2.90
C THR A 294 1.59 3.64 3.99
N ALA A 295 1.69 4.92 3.63
CA ALA A 295 1.43 6.05 4.50
C ALA A 295 -0.07 6.13 4.83
N THR A 296 -0.47 5.44 5.91
CA THR A 296 -1.79 5.52 6.57
C THR A 296 -2.89 6.07 5.68
N THR A 297 -3.32 5.26 4.71
CA THR A 297 -4.75 5.27 4.45
C THR A 297 -5.32 4.40 5.57
N PRO A 298 -6.06 4.96 6.54
CA PRO A 298 -6.95 4.13 7.31
C PRO A 298 -7.97 3.64 6.28
N VAL A 299 -7.73 2.46 5.71
CA VAL A 299 -8.82 1.70 5.14
C VAL A 299 -9.43 1.01 6.35
N ILE A 300 -10.29 1.73 7.07
CA ILE A 300 -11.34 1.03 7.78
C ILE A 300 -12.23 0.50 6.67
N ILE A 301 -11.99 -0.75 6.27
CA ILE A 301 -13.12 -1.57 5.86
C ILE A 301 -13.92 -1.67 7.16
N GLU A 302 -15.01 -0.91 7.25
CA GLU A 302 -15.94 -1.12 8.36
C GLU A 302 -16.23 -2.62 8.38
N PRO A 303 -16.35 -3.25 9.56
CA PRO A 303 -16.79 -4.63 9.61
C PRO A 303 -18.05 -4.81 8.77
N GLU A 304 -18.89 -3.77 8.58
CA GLU A 304 -20.01 -3.75 7.63
C GLU A 304 -19.65 -3.71 6.13
N VAL A 305 -18.49 -3.23 5.68
CA VAL A 305 -18.07 -3.37 4.27
C VAL A 305 -17.42 -4.74 4.03
N ALA A 306 -16.81 -5.35 5.06
CA ALA A 306 -16.38 -6.75 5.04
C ALA A 306 -17.57 -7.73 5.24
N LEU A 307 -18.60 -7.34 5.99
CA LEU A 307 -19.87 -8.07 6.18
C LEU A 307 -20.87 -7.81 5.05
N ALA A 308 -20.82 -6.64 4.38
CA ALA A 308 -21.52 -6.42 3.11
C ALA A 308 -20.83 -7.20 1.98
N ALA A 309 -19.53 -7.47 2.10
CA ALA A 309 -18.84 -8.48 1.31
C ALA A 309 -19.23 -9.93 1.68
N MET A 310 -19.99 -10.12 2.76
CA MET A 310 -20.71 -11.35 3.11
C MET A 310 -22.21 -11.26 2.84
N GLY A 311 -22.67 -10.28 2.04
CA GLY A 311 -24.03 -10.28 1.52
C GLY A 311 -24.35 -11.58 0.78
N PRO A 312 -25.62 -12.04 0.77
CA PRO A 312 -25.98 -13.33 0.21
C PRO A 312 -25.46 -13.42 -1.22
N THR A 313 -24.76 -14.51 -1.53
CA THR A 313 -24.40 -14.85 -2.90
C THR A 313 -25.67 -14.79 -3.74
N LEU A 314 -25.68 -13.91 -4.75
CA LEU A 314 -26.75 -13.82 -5.73
C LEU A 314 -26.87 -15.19 -6.42
N ARG A 315 -27.75 -16.04 -5.89
CA ARG A 315 -28.16 -17.28 -6.52
C ARG A 315 -29.09 -16.93 -7.68
N THR A 316 -28.55 -17.18 -8.87
CA THR A 316 -29.24 -17.57 -10.12
C THR A 316 -30.25 -16.61 -10.74
N GLY A 317 -29.91 -16.15 -11.95
CA GLY A 317 -30.87 -15.67 -12.94
C GLY A 317 -30.22 -14.90 -14.10
N GLY A 318 -29.86 -15.62 -15.18
CA GLY A 318 -29.79 -15.16 -16.57
C GLY A 318 -29.01 -13.88 -16.97
N ALA A 319 -28.09 -14.06 -17.92
CA ALA A 319 -27.56 -13.08 -18.89
C ALA A 319 -26.42 -12.12 -18.47
N LEU A 320 -25.23 -12.39 -19.04
CA LEU A 320 -24.19 -11.48 -19.57
C LEU A 320 -23.57 -10.34 -18.71
N THR A 321 -24.00 -10.10 -17.47
CA THR A 321 -23.45 -9.02 -16.62
C THR A 321 -23.08 -9.50 -15.21
N ARG A 322 -22.39 -10.63 -15.11
CA ARG A 322 -21.92 -11.11 -13.80
C ARG A 322 -20.58 -10.46 -13.45
N LEU A 323 -20.60 -9.48 -12.55
CA LEU A 323 -19.42 -9.05 -11.80
C LEU A 323 -19.06 -10.17 -10.80
N GLY A 324 -18.21 -11.10 -11.21
CA GLY A 324 -17.73 -12.22 -10.40
C GLY A 324 -16.25 -12.47 -10.61
N PRO A 325 -15.61 -13.29 -9.74
CA PRO A 325 -14.23 -13.70 -9.94
C PRO A 325 -14.06 -14.31 -11.33
N LEU A 326 -12.94 -14.00 -11.98
CA LEU A 326 -12.65 -14.56 -13.31
C LEU A 326 -12.36 -16.07 -13.17
N PRO A 327 -12.79 -16.90 -14.14
CA PRO A 327 -12.28 -18.26 -14.24
C PRO A 327 -10.77 -18.27 -14.49
N PRO A 328 -10.11 -19.43 -14.37
CA PRO A 328 -8.71 -19.58 -14.76
C PRO A 328 -8.51 -19.09 -16.21
N LEU A 329 -7.48 -18.27 -16.44
CA LEU A 329 -7.14 -17.77 -17.77
C LEU A 329 -6.01 -18.64 -18.30
N GLN A 330 -6.18 -19.24 -19.47
CA GLN A 330 -5.17 -20.08 -20.09
C GLN A 330 -4.68 -19.41 -21.38
N MET A 331 -3.45 -18.90 -21.34
CA MET A 331 -2.83 -18.24 -22.50
C MET A 331 -2.23 -19.22 -23.50
N GLN A 332 -1.55 -20.27 -23.02
CA GLN A 332 -0.99 -21.31 -23.88
C GLN A 332 -1.87 -22.56 -23.81
N PRO A 333 -2.44 -23.04 -24.93
CA PRO A 333 -3.35 -24.20 -24.93
C PRO A 333 -2.75 -25.46 -24.29
N ASP A 334 -1.43 -25.65 -24.43
CA ASP A 334 -0.72 -26.82 -23.96
C ASP A 334 -0.03 -26.64 -22.59
N ALA A 335 -0.13 -25.44 -21.98
CA ALA A 335 0.46 -25.15 -20.67
C ALA A 335 -0.63 -24.93 -19.61
N PRO A 336 -0.40 -25.30 -18.35
CA PRO A 336 -1.33 -25.00 -17.27
C PRO A 336 -1.40 -23.48 -17.01
N PRO A 337 -2.53 -22.95 -16.49
CA PRO A 337 -2.64 -21.53 -16.15
C PRO A 337 -1.63 -21.16 -15.06
N ILE A 338 -0.70 -20.25 -15.38
CA ILE A 338 0.42 -19.82 -14.51
C ILE A 338 -0.12 -19.18 -13.22
N MET A 339 -1.19 -18.40 -13.32
CA MET A 339 -1.82 -17.75 -12.17
C MET A 339 -2.49 -18.74 -11.21
N SER A 340 -2.65 -20.02 -11.54
CA SER A 340 -3.26 -21.03 -10.65
C SER A 340 -2.52 -21.13 -9.31
N HIS A 341 -1.18 -21.13 -9.37
CA HIS A 341 -0.33 -21.17 -8.19
C HIS A 341 -0.58 -19.97 -7.27
N TYR A 342 -0.55 -18.76 -7.84
CA TYR A 342 -0.78 -17.54 -7.06
C TYR A 342 -2.22 -17.42 -6.52
N ARG A 343 -3.21 -17.98 -7.21
CA ARG A 343 -4.59 -18.06 -6.72
C ARG A 343 -4.71 -19.01 -5.53
N ALA A 344 -4.02 -20.16 -5.58
CA ALA A 344 -3.95 -21.08 -4.45
C ALA A 344 -3.28 -20.43 -3.23
N LEU A 345 -2.19 -19.67 -3.43
CA LEU A 345 -1.56 -18.89 -2.37
C LEU A 345 -2.48 -17.81 -1.79
N ALA A 346 -3.24 -17.11 -2.63
CA ALA A 346 -4.22 -16.12 -2.17
C ALA A 346 -5.30 -16.75 -1.27
N LEU A 347 -5.79 -17.94 -1.63
CA LEU A 347 -6.73 -18.71 -0.81
C LEU A 347 -6.07 -19.16 0.50
N GLN A 348 -4.88 -19.75 0.43
CA GLN A 348 -4.16 -20.28 1.59
C GLN A 348 -3.82 -19.19 2.62
N ARG A 349 -3.31 -18.03 2.17
CA ARG A 349 -2.81 -16.97 3.05
C ARG A 349 -3.89 -16.02 3.52
N TYR A 350 -4.90 -15.76 2.69
CA TYR A 350 -5.89 -14.71 2.95
C TYR A 350 -7.34 -15.21 2.99
N GLY A 351 -7.59 -16.50 2.76
CA GLY A 351 -8.93 -17.07 2.70
C GLY A 351 -9.78 -16.52 1.55
N ARG A 352 -9.13 -16.01 0.48
CA ARG A 352 -9.81 -15.42 -0.67
C ARG A 352 -9.85 -16.38 -1.84
N ASP A 353 -11.05 -16.80 -2.21
CA ASP A 353 -11.30 -17.49 -3.47
C ASP A 353 -11.37 -16.45 -4.60
N VAL A 354 -10.31 -16.39 -5.40
CA VAL A 354 -10.17 -15.42 -6.50
C VAL A 354 -10.61 -16.01 -7.85
N THR A 355 -11.11 -17.25 -7.85
CA THR A 355 -11.51 -18.00 -9.06
C THR A 355 -13.00 -18.25 -9.12
N ALA A 356 -13.60 -18.13 -10.30
CA ALA A 356 -14.89 -18.76 -10.55
C ALA A 356 -14.71 -20.28 -10.70
N ALA A 357 -15.68 -21.04 -10.21
CA ALA A 357 -15.80 -22.48 -10.44
C ALA A 357 -16.32 -22.77 -11.86
N GLU A 358 -15.60 -22.26 -12.85
CA GLU A 358 -15.89 -22.36 -14.28
C GLU A 358 -14.66 -22.89 -15.02
N PRO A 359 -14.82 -23.54 -16.20
CA PRO A 359 -13.70 -24.01 -17.01
C PRO A 359 -12.73 -22.87 -17.35
N ALA A 360 -11.46 -23.22 -17.56
CA ALA A 360 -10.46 -22.26 -17.97
C ALA A 360 -10.87 -21.57 -19.29
N TRP A 361 -10.74 -20.26 -19.35
CA TRP A 361 -10.93 -19.50 -20.57
C TRP A 361 -9.64 -19.52 -21.38
N SER A 362 -9.69 -20.17 -22.55
CA SER A 362 -8.64 -20.02 -23.56
C SER A 362 -8.72 -18.62 -24.14
N THR A 363 -7.68 -17.83 -23.94
CA THR A 363 -7.53 -16.49 -24.54
C THR A 363 -6.74 -16.54 -25.86
N TRP A 364 -6.22 -17.71 -26.23
CA TRP A 364 -5.62 -17.97 -27.54
C TRP A 364 -6.71 -18.22 -28.61
N PRO A 365 -6.64 -17.58 -29.80
CA PRO A 365 -7.62 -17.76 -30.88
C PRO A 365 -7.57 -19.12 -31.58
#